data_AF-Q99NG1-F1
#
_entry.id   AF-Q99NG1-F1
#
_cell.length_a   1.000
_cell.length_b   1.000
_cell.length_c   1.000
_cell.angle_alpha   90.00
_cell.angle_beta   90.00
_cell.angle_gamma   90.00
#
_symmetry.space_group_name_H-M   'P 1'
#
loop_
_entity.id
_entity.type
_entity.pdbx_description
1 polymer ?
#
loop_
_entity_poly.entity_id
_entity_poly.type
_entity_poly.pdbx_seq_one_letter_code
_entity_poly.pdbx_strand_id
1 'polypeptide(L)'
;KENMYREGKIVQVTAADAFLDLIRNMFPPNLVEACFKQFKTSYEKRSFKVPIQANETLLGAVINNVSEAMETLTRIREEMVPVPGSVNGVNALGLVVFSMCFGFVIGNMKEQGQALREFFDSLNEAIMRLVAVIMWYAPLGILFLIAGKILEMEDMGVI
;
A
#
# COMPACT_ATOMS: atom_id res chain seq x y z
N LYS A 1 9.36 -14.63 -25.35
CA LYS A 1 8.35 -14.80 -24.28
C LYS A 1 9.14 -14.84 -22.98
N GLU A 2 9.40 -13.67 -22.40
CA GLU A 2 10.22 -13.53 -21.19
C GLU A 2 9.36 -13.77 -19.95
N ASN A 3 9.92 -14.52 -19.02
CA ASN A 3 9.31 -14.97 -17.79
C ASN A 3 9.04 -13.80 -16.84
N MET A 4 7.78 -13.39 -16.69
CA MET A 4 7.32 -12.60 -15.55
C MET A 4 6.83 -13.53 -14.43
N TYR A 5 7.75 -14.30 -13.83
CA TYR A 5 7.52 -14.81 -12.48
C TYR A 5 7.83 -13.66 -11.51
N ARG A 6 6.80 -12.89 -11.15
CA ARG A 6 6.86 -12.06 -9.95
C ARG A 6 6.90 -13.02 -8.77
N GLU A 7 8.10 -13.36 -8.31
CA GLU A 7 8.29 -13.92 -6.98
C GLU A 7 7.73 -12.91 -5.98
N GLY A 8 6.49 -13.14 -5.55
CA GLY A 8 5.92 -12.48 -4.39
C GLY A 8 6.73 -12.95 -3.20
N LYS A 9 7.79 -12.21 -2.83
CA LYS A 9 8.42 -12.36 -1.52
C LYS A 9 7.30 -12.20 -0.49
N ILE A 10 6.93 -13.31 0.14
CA ILE A 10 5.96 -13.34 1.21
C ILE A 10 6.66 -12.74 2.42
N VAL A 11 6.73 -11.41 2.45
CA VAL A 11 7.20 -10.70 3.62
C VAL A 11 6.12 -10.90 4.67
N GLN A 12 6.46 -11.63 5.73
CA GLN A 12 5.53 -11.78 6.85
C GLN A 12 5.33 -10.41 7.47
N VAL A 13 4.16 -9.83 7.21
CA VAL A 13 3.72 -8.59 7.83
C VAL A 13 3.21 -8.94 9.22
N THR A 14 3.68 -8.24 10.24
CA THR A 14 3.15 -8.43 11.59
C THR A 14 1.68 -7.99 11.62
N ALA A 15 0.81 -8.72 12.32
CA ALA A 15 -0.60 -8.33 12.45
C ALA A 15 -0.77 -6.90 13.01
N ALA A 16 0.14 -6.47 13.89
CA ALA A 16 0.21 -5.10 14.38
C ALA A 16 0.47 -4.07 13.27
N ASP A 17 1.39 -4.37 12.34
CA ASP A 17 1.71 -3.49 11.21
C ASP A 17 0.51 -3.36 10.26
N ALA A 18 -0.21 -4.46 10.00
CA ALA A 18 -1.44 -4.43 9.21
C ALA A 18 -2.54 -3.56 9.87
N PHE A 19 -2.68 -3.64 11.19
CA PHE A 19 -3.63 -2.80 11.93
C PHE A 19 -3.23 -1.32 11.93
N LEU A 20 -1.93 -1.01 12.06
CA LEU A 20 -1.44 0.36 11.96
C LEU A 20 -1.59 0.92 10.53
N ASP A 21 -1.37 0.10 9.51
CA ASP A 21 -1.63 0.46 8.12
C ASP A 21 -3.12 0.76 7.88
N LEU A 22 -4.03 0.00 8.51
CA LEU A 22 -5.47 0.28 8.46
C LEU A 22 -5.79 1.68 9.02
N ILE A 23 -5.29 1.98 10.23
CA ILE A 23 -5.51 3.29 10.88
C ILE A 23 -4.91 4.42 10.03
N ARG A 24 -3.70 4.23 9.51
CA ARG A 24 -3.05 5.22 8.62
C ARG A 24 -3.85 5.44 7.34
N ASN A 25 -4.49 4.41 6.81
CA ASN A 25 -5.39 4.54 5.68
C ASN A 25 -6.73 5.20 6.04
N MET A 26 -7.24 5.11 7.28
CA MET A 26 -8.45 5.83 7.73
C MET A 26 -8.28 7.35 7.70
N PHE A 27 -7.06 7.84 7.98
CA PHE A 27 -6.75 9.26 8.04
C PHE A 27 -5.62 9.60 7.06
N PRO A 28 -5.90 9.62 5.75
CA PRO A 28 -4.87 9.87 4.76
C PRO A 28 -4.30 11.30 4.93
N PRO A 29 -2.98 11.47 4.84
CA PRO A 29 -2.35 12.80 4.97
C PRO A 29 -2.70 13.73 3.81
N ASN A 30 -3.14 13.18 2.67
CA ASN A 30 -3.54 13.94 1.49
C ASN A 30 -4.70 13.23 0.76
N LEU A 31 -5.79 13.96 0.52
CA LEU A 31 -6.99 13.42 -0.13
C LEU A 31 -6.81 13.22 -1.64
N VAL A 32 -6.06 14.10 -2.30
CA VAL A 32 -5.79 13.97 -3.74
C VAL A 32 -4.90 12.76 -4.00
N GLU A 33 -3.90 12.53 -3.15
CA GLU A 33 -3.05 11.35 -3.23
C GLU A 33 -3.83 10.07 -2.91
N ALA A 34 -4.77 10.12 -1.94
CA ALA A 34 -5.62 8.99 -1.59
C ALA A 34 -6.49 8.48 -2.77
N CYS A 35 -6.78 9.32 -3.76
CA CYS A 35 -7.50 8.89 -4.98
C CYS A 35 -6.70 7.93 -5.86
N PHE A 36 -5.37 7.86 -5.72
CA PHE A 36 -4.51 7.03 -6.59
C PHE A 36 -3.48 6.18 -5.84
N LYS A 37 -3.31 6.42 -4.54
CA LYS A 37 -2.35 5.73 -3.69
C LYS A 37 -2.92 5.35 -2.32
N GLN A 38 -2.45 4.23 -1.79
CA GLN A 38 -2.74 3.77 -0.43
C GLN A 38 -1.46 3.51 0.35
N PHE A 39 -1.52 3.67 1.68
CA PHE A 39 -0.38 3.43 2.56
C PHE A 39 -0.20 1.93 2.78
N LYS A 40 1.05 1.46 2.68
CA LYS A 40 1.42 0.08 2.98
C LYS A 40 2.84 0.06 3.52
N THR A 41 3.02 -0.54 4.69
CA THR A 41 4.35 -0.75 5.25
C THR A 41 5.14 -1.69 4.34
N SER A 42 6.30 -1.22 3.89
CA SER A 42 7.28 -2.03 3.15
C SER A 42 8.41 -2.39 4.10
N TYR A 43 9.09 -3.50 3.85
CA TYR A 43 10.22 -3.91 4.66
C TYR A 43 11.49 -3.84 3.82
N GLU A 44 12.40 -2.98 4.25
CA GLU A 44 13.71 -2.84 3.63
C GLU A 44 14.78 -3.48 4.52
N LYS A 45 15.75 -4.13 3.88
CA LYS A 45 16.95 -4.61 4.56
C LYS A 45 17.86 -3.42 4.82
N ARG A 46 17.97 -2.98 6.08
CA ARG A 46 19.01 -2.01 6.46
C ARG A 46 20.18 -2.75 7.09
N SER A 47 21.37 -2.51 6.53
CA SER A 47 22.64 -3.00 7.07
C SER A 47 23.14 -2.03 8.13
N PHE A 48 23.10 -2.42 9.40
CA PHE A 48 23.72 -1.65 10.48
C PHE A 48 25.09 -2.26 10.80
N LYS A 49 26.12 -1.42 10.90
CA LYS A 49 27.44 -1.80 11.40
C LYS A 49 27.37 -1.81 12.92
N VAL A 50 27.32 -2.99 13.53
CA VAL A 50 27.33 -3.10 15.00
C VAL A 50 28.79 -3.31 15.46
N PRO A 51 29.31 -2.50 16.40
CA PRO A 51 30.62 -2.75 16.98
C PRO A 51 30.54 -3.98 17.90
N ILE A 52 31.40 -4.97 17.68
CA ILE A 52 31.55 -6.12 18.59
C ILE A 52 32.28 -5.65 19.86
N GLN A 53 31.81 -6.06 21.05
CA GLN A 53 32.56 -5.84 22.30
C GLN A 53 33.88 -6.63 22.25
N ALA A 54 35.00 -5.92 22.44
CA ALA A 54 36.33 -6.50 22.35
C ALA A 54 36.60 -7.46 23.51
N ASN A 55 36.74 -8.75 23.21
CA ASN A 55 37.38 -9.72 24.09
C ASN A 55 38.90 -9.62 23.94
N GLU A 56 39.68 -9.94 24.98
CA GLU A 56 41.14 -9.69 25.03
C GLU A 56 41.95 -10.26 23.85
N THR A 57 41.48 -11.32 23.20
CA THR A 57 42.10 -11.91 21.99
C THR A 57 42.05 -10.99 20.76
N LEU A 58 41.11 -10.04 20.70
CA LEU A 58 40.97 -9.07 19.60
C LEU A 58 41.91 -7.87 19.73
N LEU A 59 42.42 -7.57 20.93
CA LEU A 59 43.41 -6.50 21.13
C LEU A 59 44.72 -6.83 20.42
N GLY A 60 45.15 -8.09 20.43
CA GLY A 60 46.33 -8.55 19.71
C GLY A 60 46.23 -8.37 18.18
N ALA A 61 45.02 -8.46 17.62
CA ALA A 61 44.78 -8.26 16.19
C ALA A 61 44.81 -6.77 15.78
N VAL A 62 44.33 -5.87 16.64
CA VAL A 62 44.38 -4.40 16.42
C VAL A 62 45.83 -3.89 16.39
N ILE A 63 46.71 -4.47 17.22
CA ILE A 63 48.11 -4.05 17.33
C ILE A 63 48.91 -4.39 16.06
N ASN A 64 48.56 -5.48 15.37
CA ASN A 64 49.32 -5.96 14.22
C ASN A 64 48.81 -5.39 12.88
N ASN A 65 47.51 -5.09 12.75
CA ASN A 65 46.93 -4.48 11.55
C ASN A 65 45.59 -3.78 11.85
N VAL A 66 45.64 -2.47 12.12
CA VAL A 66 44.45 -1.65 12.49
C VAL A 66 43.37 -1.66 11.40
N SER A 67 43.77 -1.67 10.12
CA SER A 67 42.82 -1.64 8.99
C SER A 67 42.00 -2.93 8.88
N GLU A 68 42.62 -4.09 9.08
CA GLU A 68 41.98 -5.40 8.99
C GLU A 68 41.15 -5.72 10.25
N ALA A 69 41.59 -5.23 11.41
CA ALA A 69 40.84 -5.32 12.66
C ALA A 69 39.54 -4.48 12.63
N MET A 70 39.55 -3.31 11.99
CA MET A 70 38.36 -2.46 11.81
C MET A 70 37.26 -3.19 11.02
N GLU A 71 37.65 -3.92 9.97
CA GLU A 71 36.75 -4.71 9.13
C GLU A 71 36.20 -5.92 9.90
N THR A 72 37.04 -6.60 10.68
CA THR A 72 36.64 -7.76 11.50
C THR A 72 35.70 -7.37 12.65
N LEU A 73 35.83 -6.16 13.19
CA LEU A 73 35.02 -5.64 14.31
C LEU A 73 33.65 -5.10 13.89
N THR A 74 33.41 -4.89 12.60
CA THR A 74 32.10 -4.43 12.09
C THR A 74 31.36 -5.57 11.41
N ARG A 75 30.62 -6.38 12.20
CA ARG A 75 29.65 -7.30 11.60
C ARG A 75 28.48 -6.51 11.03
N ILE A 76 28.23 -6.70 9.74
CA ILE A 76 27.01 -6.22 9.08
C ILE A 76 25.85 -7.08 9.58
N ARG A 77 24.99 -6.51 10.43
CA ARG A 77 23.72 -7.13 10.79
C ARG A 77 22.68 -6.66 9.78
N GLU A 78 22.17 -7.59 8.96
CA GLU A 78 20.99 -7.34 8.14
C GLU A 78 19.76 -7.41 9.05
N GLU A 79 19.12 -6.26 9.30
CA GLU A 79 17.87 -6.21 10.04
C GLU A 79 16.75 -5.71 9.12
N MET A 80 15.64 -6.45 9.11
CA MET A 80 14.46 -6.10 8.34
C MET A 80 13.68 -5.05 9.14
N VAL A 81 13.63 -3.82 8.64
CA VAL A 81 12.94 -2.72 9.32
C VAL A 81 11.70 -2.29 8.53
N PRO A 82 10.56 -2.05 9.20
CA PRO A 82 9.38 -1.51 8.54
C PRO A 82 9.63 -0.05 8.14
N VAL A 83 9.47 0.26 6.87
CA VAL A 83 9.54 1.61 6.30
C VAL A 83 8.18 2.03 5.74
N PRO A 84 7.80 3.31 5.87
CA PRO A 84 6.57 3.81 5.28
C PRO A 84 6.64 3.69 3.75
N GLY A 85 5.69 2.97 3.18
CA GLY A 85 5.57 2.79 1.73
C GLY A 85 4.18 3.18 1.23
N SER A 86 4.08 3.34 -0.09
CA SER A 86 2.82 3.55 -0.78
C SER A 86 2.71 2.59 -1.95
N VAL A 87 1.51 2.09 -2.20
CA VAL A 87 1.21 1.29 -3.39
C VAL A 87 0.16 1.99 -4.25
N ASN A 88 0.26 1.81 -5.56
CA ASN A 88 -0.72 2.32 -6.52
C ASN A 88 -2.07 1.63 -6.27
N GLY A 89 -3.11 2.43 -6.06
CA GLY A 89 -4.45 1.94 -5.73
C GLY A 89 -5.22 2.99 -4.93
N VAL A 90 -6.53 3.00 -5.08
CA VAL A 90 -7.39 3.96 -4.39
C VAL A 90 -7.46 3.61 -2.89
N ASN A 91 -7.15 4.55 -2.01
CA ASN A 91 -7.45 4.41 -0.58
C ASN A 91 -8.93 4.69 -0.33
N ALA A 92 -9.79 3.75 -0.72
CA ALA A 92 -11.24 3.86 -0.59
C ALA A 92 -11.68 4.06 0.86
N LEU A 93 -11.00 3.40 1.81
CA LEU A 93 -11.33 3.47 3.22
C LEU A 93 -11.12 4.89 3.79
N GLY A 94 -10.00 5.54 3.48
CA GLY A 94 -9.76 6.93 3.87
C GLY A 94 -10.73 7.92 3.24
N LEU A 95 -11.06 7.72 1.96
CA LEU A 95 -12.05 8.56 1.26
C LEU A 95 -13.46 8.43 1.88
N VAL A 96 -13.86 7.22 2.30
CA VAL A 96 -15.15 7.00 2.97
C VAL A 96 -15.17 7.66 4.35
N VAL A 97 -14.14 7.47 5.16
CA VAL A 97 -14.06 8.08 6.51
C VAL A 97 -14.09 9.61 6.40
N PHE A 98 -13.29 10.19 5.50
CA PHE A 98 -13.30 11.63 5.25
C PHE A 98 -14.68 12.13 4.79
N SER A 99 -15.29 11.45 3.81
CA SER A 99 -16.59 11.86 3.26
C SER A 99 -17.71 11.76 4.30
N MET A 100 -17.65 10.77 5.19
CA MET A 100 -18.61 10.62 6.29
C MET A 100 -18.50 11.77 7.29
N CYS A 101 -17.28 12.12 7.73
CA CYS A 101 -17.05 13.26 8.61
C CYS A 101 -17.44 14.58 7.94
N PHE A 102 -17.06 14.78 6.67
CA PHE A 102 -17.36 15.99 5.92
C PHE A 102 -18.86 16.16 5.67
N GLY A 103 -19.55 15.09 5.27
CA GLY A 103 -21.00 15.06 5.13
C GLY A 103 -21.71 15.33 6.46
N PHE A 104 -21.21 14.77 7.57
CA PHE A 104 -21.73 15.05 8.90
C PHE A 104 -21.58 16.53 9.28
N VAL A 105 -20.42 17.16 9.00
CA VAL A 105 -20.21 18.58 9.26
C VAL A 105 -21.16 19.45 8.42
N ILE A 106 -21.27 19.19 7.11
CA ILE A 106 -22.21 19.91 6.23
C ILE A 106 -23.64 19.77 6.73
N GLY A 107 -24.05 18.56 7.14
CA GLY A 107 -25.38 18.30 7.68
C GLY A 107 -25.70 19.12 8.93
N ASN A 108 -24.69 19.43 9.76
CA ASN A 108 -24.86 20.26 10.95
C ASN A 108 -24.83 21.78 10.65
N MET A 109 -24.34 22.21 9.48
CA MET A 109 -24.21 23.63 9.12
C MET A 109 -25.53 24.30 8.69
N LYS A 110 -26.65 23.56 8.66
CA LYS A 110 -28.01 24.06 8.29
C LYS A 110 -27.97 24.92 7.02
N GLU A 111 -28.42 26.18 7.10
CA GLU A 111 -28.47 27.15 5.98
C GLU A 111 -27.10 27.36 5.32
N GLN A 112 -26.01 27.42 6.10
CA GLN A 112 -24.66 27.63 5.55
C GLN A 112 -24.16 26.42 4.74
N GLY A 113 -24.65 25.22 5.06
CA GLY A 113 -24.30 23.98 4.37
C GLY A 113 -25.12 23.72 3.11
N GLN A 114 -26.20 24.48 2.87
CA GLN A 114 -27.16 24.19 1.82
C GLN A 114 -26.53 24.19 0.42
N ALA A 115 -25.72 25.19 0.10
CA ALA A 115 -25.06 25.28 -1.21
C ALA A 115 -24.14 24.08 -1.50
N LEU A 116 -23.41 23.59 -0.49
CA LEU A 116 -22.56 22.39 -0.63
C LEU A 116 -23.41 21.13 -0.77
N ARG A 117 -24.50 21.01 0.00
CA ARG A 117 -25.42 19.88 -0.10
C ARG A 117 -26.04 19.78 -1.49
N GLU A 118 -26.57 20.88 -2.02
CA GLU A 118 -27.16 20.93 -3.36
C GLU A 118 -26.15 20.62 -4.46
N PHE A 119 -24.90 21.08 -4.29
CA PHE A 119 -23.79 20.70 -5.18
C PHE A 119 -23.54 19.19 -5.17
N PHE A 120 -23.41 18.56 -4.00
CA PHE A 120 -23.17 17.12 -3.90
C PHE A 120 -24.36 16.29 -4.39
N ASP A 121 -25.61 16.73 -4.14
CA ASP A 121 -26.81 16.07 -4.63
C ASP A 121 -26.86 16.10 -6.17
N SER A 122 -26.56 17.26 -6.78
CA SER A 122 -26.48 17.42 -8.23
C SER A 122 -25.35 16.59 -8.84
N LEU A 123 -24.19 16.55 -8.18
CA LEU A 123 -23.05 15.72 -8.60
C LEU A 123 -23.39 14.23 -8.54
N ASN A 124 -24.05 13.77 -7.48
CA ASN A 124 -24.47 12.38 -7.34
C ASN A 124 -25.48 11.98 -8.42
N GLU A 125 -26.47 12.82 -8.73
CA GLU A 125 -27.41 12.58 -9.84
C GLU A 125 -26.67 12.46 -11.20
N ALA A 126 -25.70 13.33 -11.46
CA ALA A 126 -24.87 13.23 -12.67
C ALA A 126 -24.06 11.93 -12.72
N ILE A 127 -23.47 11.51 -11.60
CA ILE A 127 -22.74 10.24 -11.47
C ILE A 127 -23.67 9.06 -11.72
N MET A 128 -24.88 9.06 -11.16
CA MET A 128 -25.85 7.96 -11.36
C MET A 128 -26.23 7.81 -12.83
N ARG A 129 -26.38 8.92 -13.58
CA ARG A 129 -26.59 8.88 -15.04
C ARG A 129 -25.38 8.32 -15.78
N LEU A 130 -24.16 8.68 -15.39
CA LEU A 130 -22.94 8.10 -15.95
C LEU A 130 -22.88 6.58 -15.70
N VAL A 131 -23.21 6.13 -14.49
CA VAL A 131 -23.27 4.70 -14.15
C VAL A 131 -24.30 3.98 -15.03
N ALA A 132 -25.46 4.57 -15.30
CA ALA A 132 -26.45 3.99 -16.22
C ALA A 132 -25.90 3.78 -17.64
N VAL A 133 -25.12 4.73 -18.15
CA VAL A 133 -24.44 4.60 -19.44
C VAL A 133 -23.44 3.44 -19.40
N ILE A 134 -22.60 3.35 -18.37
CA ILE A 134 -21.61 2.27 -18.22
C ILE A 134 -22.31 0.90 -18.12
N MET A 135 -23.43 0.81 -17.39
CA MET A 135 -24.23 -0.41 -17.30
C MET A 135 -24.78 -0.87 -18.65
N TRP A 136 -25.15 0.06 -19.54
CA TRP A 136 -25.60 -0.30 -20.89
C TRP A 136 -24.48 -0.89 -21.75
N TYR A 137 -23.23 -0.46 -21.56
CA TYR A 137 -22.05 -1.04 -22.22
C TYR A 137 -21.56 -2.34 -21.57
N ALA A 138 -21.96 -2.63 -20.32
CA ALA A 138 -21.47 -3.77 -19.56
C ALA A 138 -21.68 -5.15 -20.23
N PRO A 139 -22.82 -5.47 -20.89
CA PRO A 139 -23.01 -6.78 -21.53
C PRO A 139 -21.93 -7.10 -22.57
N LEU A 140 -21.50 -6.09 -23.34
CA LEU A 140 -20.42 -6.25 -24.32
C LEU A 140 -19.08 -6.51 -23.63
N GLY A 141 -18.77 -5.74 -22.57
CA GLY A 141 -17.55 -5.92 -21.79
C GLY A 141 -17.49 -7.30 -21.09
N ILE A 142 -18.60 -7.74 -20.50
CA ILE A 142 -18.70 -9.03 -19.83
C ILE A 142 -18.49 -10.18 -20.82
N LEU A 143 -19.00 -10.09 -22.06
CA LEU A 143 -18.78 -11.10 -23.10
C LEU A 143 -17.27 -11.29 -23.38
N PHE A 144 -16.53 -10.20 -23.58
CA PHE A 144 -15.09 -10.27 -23.82
C PHE A 144 -14.29 -10.73 -22.59
N LEU A 145 -14.69 -10.32 -21.39
CA LEU A 145 -14.05 -10.78 -20.15
C LEU A 145 -14.21 -12.30 -19.95
N ILE A 146 -15.40 -12.84 -20.19
CA ILE A 146 -15.65 -14.29 -20.08
C ILE A 146 -14.86 -15.04 -21.15
N ALA A 147 -14.91 -14.60 -22.41
CA ALA A 147 -14.15 -15.23 -23.49
C ALA A 147 -12.65 -15.22 -23.19
N GLY A 148 -12.10 -14.09 -22.70
CA GLY A 148 -10.70 -13.97 -22.30
C GLY A 148 -10.34 -14.89 -21.14
N LYS A 149 -11.21 -15.02 -20.13
CA LYS A 149 -10.98 -15.92 -19.00
C LYS A 149 -11.02 -17.39 -19.39
N ILE A 150 -11.91 -17.79 -20.29
CA ILE A 150 -11.95 -19.17 -20.82
C ILE A 150 -10.67 -19.46 -21.62
N LEU A 151 -10.19 -18.51 -22.43
CA LEU A 151 -8.93 -18.68 -23.18
C LEU A 151 -7.68 -18.74 -22.28
N GLU A 152 -7.70 -18.09 -21.12
CA GLU A 152 -6.62 -18.11 -20.13
C GLU A 152 -6.56 -19.45 -19.36
N MET A 153 -7.68 -20.17 -19.27
CA MET A 153 -7.75 -21.45 -18.57
C MET A 153 -7.17 -22.56 -19.46
N GLU A 154 -5.98 -23.05 -19.10
CA GLU A 154 -5.24 -24.07 -19.88
C GLU A 154 -5.77 -25.51 -19.69
N ASP A 155 -6.61 -25.79 -18.69
CA ASP A 155 -7.08 -27.15 -18.40
C ASP A 155 -8.57 -27.17 -18.02
N MET A 156 -9.42 -27.52 -18.99
CA MET A 156 -10.87 -27.71 -18.83
C MET A 156 -11.26 -29.20 -18.90
N GLY A 157 -10.27 -30.11 -18.95
CA GLY A 157 -10.44 -31.49 -19.37
C GLY A 157 -10.24 -32.57 -18.30
N VAL A 158 -9.91 -32.21 -17.06
CA VAL A 158 -9.83 -33.17 -15.94
C VAL A 158 -11.10 -33.07 -15.10
N ILE A 159 -12.16 -33.74 -15.57
CA ILE A 159 -13.34 -34.11 -14.77
C ILE A 159 -13.47 -35.63 -14.84
#